data_AF-A0A3N5UIA9-F1
#
_entry.id   AF-A0A3N5UIA9-F1
#
_cell.length_a   1.000
_cell.length_b   1.000
_cell.length_c   1.000
_cell.angle_alpha   90.00
_cell.angle_beta   90.00
_cell.angle_gamma   90.00
#
_symmetry.space_group_name_H-M   'P 1'
#
loop_
_entity.id
_entity.type
_entity.pdbx_description
1 polymer ?
#
loop_
_entity_poly.entity_id
_entity_poly.type
_entity_poly.pdbx_seq_one_letter_code
_entity_poly.pdbx_strand_id
1 'polypeptide(L)'
;MMGRRALIGLWLLLAVACPALAQEETEYYALLMDGKKVGYAIHTRAVQDGKVATTDDVSVTISRLSIPVTVSMTETCTETPQGKPLSFKSVQQLGAMTMKV
;
A
#
# COMPACT_ATOMS: atom_id res chain seq x y z
N MET A 1 -48.11 -13.37 -18.59
CA MET A 1 -47.72 -12.06 -18.00
C MET A 1 -46.70 -12.18 -16.84
N MET A 2 -45.99 -13.32 -16.68
CA MET A 2 -45.08 -13.59 -15.56
C MET A 2 -43.58 -13.38 -15.88
N GLY A 3 -43.19 -13.42 -17.17
CA GLY A 3 -41.77 -13.42 -17.59
C GLY A 3 -41.05 -12.07 -17.46
N ARG A 4 -41.72 -10.94 -17.75
CA ARG A 4 -41.09 -9.60 -17.66
C ARG A 4 -40.78 -9.17 -16.22
N ARG A 5 -41.59 -9.58 -15.24
CA ARG A 5 -41.36 -9.24 -13.82
C ARG A 5 -40.23 -10.05 -13.21
N ALA A 6 -40.13 -11.33 -13.57
CA ALA A 6 -39.02 -12.19 -13.16
C ALA A 6 -37.67 -11.72 -13.75
N LEU A 7 -37.67 -11.28 -15.01
CA LEU A 7 -36.48 -10.72 -15.65
C LEU A 7 -35.99 -9.44 -14.96
N ILE A 8 -36.90 -8.53 -14.57
CA ILE A 8 -36.53 -7.29 -13.87
C ILE A 8 -35.93 -7.60 -12.48
N GLY A 9 -36.50 -8.57 -11.76
CA GLY A 9 -35.96 -9.01 -10.47
C GLY A 9 -34.57 -9.63 -10.58
N LEU A 10 -34.31 -10.39 -11.65
CA LEU A 10 -33.00 -11.00 -11.91
C LEU A 10 -31.92 -9.95 -12.26
N TRP A 11 -32.28 -8.91 -13.01
CA TRP A 11 -31.39 -7.78 -13.31
C TRP A 11 -31.05 -6.94 -12.06
N LEU A 12 -32.02 -6.73 -11.17
CA LEU A 12 -31.80 -6.03 -9.88
C LEU A 12 -30.89 -6.82 -8.93
N LEU A 13 -30.98 -8.15 -8.91
CA LEU A 13 -30.11 -9.03 -8.12
C LEU A 13 -28.67 -9.07 -8.65
N LEU A 14 -28.47 -8.99 -9.97
CA LEU A 14 -27.13 -8.99 -10.57
C LEU A 14 -26.36 -7.69 -10.30
N ALA A 15 -27.04 -6.55 -10.17
CA ALA A 15 -26.42 -5.25 -9.90
C ALA A 15 -25.85 -5.11 -8.48
N VAL A 16 -26.32 -5.92 -7.52
CA VAL A 16 -25.85 -5.89 -6.12
C VAL A 16 -24.62 -6.79 -5.91
N ALA A 17 -24.37 -7.73 -6.81
CA ALA A 17 -23.17 -8.58 -6.81
C ALA A 17 -22.02 -7.89 -7.57
N CYS A 18 -21.68 -6.65 -7.22
CA CYS A 18 -20.42 -6.09 -7.65
C CYS A 18 -19.35 -6.66 -6.71
N PRO A 19 -18.46 -7.56 -7.16
CA PRO A 19 -17.30 -7.93 -6.34
C PRO A 19 -16.57 -6.63 -6.03
N ALA A 20 -16.18 -6.43 -4.77
CA ALA A 20 -15.27 -5.36 -4.39
C ALA A 20 -14.02 -5.54 -5.26
N LEU A 21 -13.94 -4.78 -6.36
CA LEU A 21 -12.84 -4.85 -7.30
C LEU A 21 -11.57 -4.57 -6.50
N ALA A 22 -10.53 -5.35 -6.81
CA ALA A 22 -9.22 -5.13 -6.21
C ALA A 22 -8.84 -3.66 -6.40
N GLN A 23 -8.84 -2.91 -5.30
CA GLN A 23 -8.59 -1.48 -5.31
C GLN A 23 -7.15 -1.28 -4.86
N GLU A 24 -6.34 -0.77 -5.79
CA GLU A 24 -4.97 -0.35 -5.54
C GLU A 24 -4.92 1.17 -5.55
N GLU A 25 -4.43 1.73 -4.45
CA GLU A 25 -4.24 3.16 -4.23
C GLU A 25 -2.74 3.41 -4.06
N THR A 26 -2.19 4.41 -4.76
CA THR A 26 -0.79 4.78 -4.65
C THR A 26 -0.67 6.26 -4.35
N GLU A 27 0.08 6.58 -3.30
CA GLU A 27 0.38 7.94 -2.87
C GLU A 27 1.89 8.17 -2.90
N TYR A 28 2.29 9.36 -3.37
CA TYR A 28 3.69 9.74 -3.49
C TYR A 28 4.00 10.91 -2.57
N TYR A 29 5.08 10.76 -1.81
CA TYR A 29 5.49 11.73 -0.81
C TYR A 29 6.87 12.27 -1.13
N ALA A 30 7.04 13.59 -1.04
CA ALA A 30 8.35 14.21 -0.95
C ALA A 30 8.77 14.27 0.52
N LEU A 31 9.92 13.69 0.86
CA LEU A 31 10.43 13.73 2.22
C LEU A 31 11.35 14.94 2.37
N LEU A 32 11.02 15.80 3.34
CA LEU A 32 11.72 17.05 3.60
C LEU A 32 12.44 16.99 4.95
N MET A 33 13.64 17.58 5.00
CA MET A 33 14.40 17.87 6.22
C MET A 33 14.80 19.34 6.18
N ASP A 34 14.45 20.11 7.20
CA ASP A 34 14.63 21.57 7.24
C ASP A 34 14.10 22.28 5.97
N GLY A 35 12.93 21.82 5.48
CA GLY A 35 12.29 22.34 4.27
C GLY A 35 12.97 21.95 2.95
N LYS A 36 14.07 21.20 2.98
CA LYS A 36 14.78 20.72 1.79
C LYS A 36 14.42 19.27 1.51
N LYS A 37 14.18 18.94 0.24
CA LYS A 37 13.90 17.56 -0.16
C LYS A 37 15.14 16.69 0.06
N VAL A 38 14.98 15.66 0.88
CA VAL A 38 16.02 14.66 1.19
C VAL A 38 15.66 13.27 0.65
N GLY A 39 14.45 13.08 0.15
CA GLY A 39 14.01 11.76 -0.28
C GLY A 39 12.59 11.71 -0.83
N TYR A 40 12.07 10.50 -0.91
CA TYR A 40 10.70 10.20 -1.29
C TYR A 40 10.17 8.99 -0.51
N ALA A 41 8.84 8.88 -0.44
CA ALA A 41 8.16 7.65 -0.10
C ALA A 41 7.07 7.34 -1.13
N ILE A 42 6.87 6.07 -1.42
CA ILE A 42 5.75 5.56 -2.21
C ILE A 42 4.95 4.69 -1.26
N HIS A 43 3.69 5.06 -1.05
CA HIS A 43 2.74 4.32 -0.24
C HIS A 43 1.75 3.64 -1.17
N THR A 44 1.67 2.32 -1.14
CA THR A 44 0.72 1.55 -1.92
C THR A 44 -0.19 0.78 -1.00
N ARG A 45 -1.50 0.89 -1.20
CA ARG A 45 -2.51 0.12 -0.50
C ARG A 45 -3.32 -0.69 -1.50
N ALA A 46 -3.27 -2.01 -1.37
CA ALA A 46 -4.00 -2.95 -2.22
C ALA A 46 -4.98 -3.77 -1.39
N VAL A 47 -6.25 -3.81 -1.80
CA VAL A 47 -7.27 -4.67 -1.19
C VAL A 47 -7.58 -5.83 -2.12
N GLN A 48 -7.32 -7.06 -1.70
CA GLN A 48 -7.58 -8.26 -2.49
C GLN A 48 -7.89 -9.46 -1.60
N ASP A 49 -8.84 -10.31 -1.99
CA ASP A 49 -9.15 -11.59 -1.34
C ASP A 49 -9.39 -11.49 0.19
N GLY A 50 -10.06 -10.41 0.63
CA GLY A 50 -10.33 -10.18 2.05
C GLY A 50 -9.08 -9.84 2.86
N LYS A 51 -8.03 -9.34 2.22
CA LYS A 51 -6.81 -8.81 2.83
C LYS A 51 -6.56 -7.39 2.33
N VAL A 52 -5.92 -6.61 3.18
CA VAL A 52 -5.37 -5.30 2.85
C VAL A 52 -3.86 -5.42 2.97
N ALA A 53 -3.14 -5.18 1.89
CA ALA A 53 -1.70 -5.12 1.86
C ALA A 53 -1.27 -3.66 1.69
N THR A 54 -0.49 -3.16 2.63
CA THR A 54 0.11 -1.83 2.58
C THR A 54 1.60 -1.98 2.40
N THR A 55 2.17 -1.31 1.41
CA THR A 55 3.61 -1.29 1.14
C THR A 55 4.12 0.14 1.18
N ASP A 56 5.18 0.37 1.93
CA ASP A 56 5.89 1.64 2.01
C ASP A 56 7.32 1.48 1.49
N ASP A 57 7.61 2.11 0.34
CA ASP A 57 8.94 2.19 -0.25
C ASP A 57 9.53 3.59 -0.02
N VAL A 58 10.50 3.66 0.88
CA VAL A 58 11.11 4.90 1.36
C VAL A 58 12.57 4.97 0.91
N SER A 59 13.00 6.12 0.40
CA SER A 59 14.41 6.41 0.17
C SER A 59 14.75 7.82 0.65
N VAL A 60 15.71 7.91 1.56
CA VAL A 60 16.15 9.17 2.18
C VAL A 60 17.66 9.25 2.13
N THR A 61 18.20 10.40 1.72
CA THR A 61 19.63 10.70 1.78
C THR A 61 19.88 11.83 2.76
N ILE A 62 20.68 11.55 3.79
CA ILE A 62 21.12 12.53 4.79
C ILE A 62 22.63 12.69 4.77
N SER A 63 23.14 13.87 5.11
CA SER A 63 24.58 14.11 5.24
C SER A 63 25.03 13.95 6.68
N ARG A 64 25.95 13.03 6.94
CA ARG A 64 26.62 12.87 8.25
C ARG A 64 28.10 13.21 8.08
N LEU A 65 28.58 14.24 8.78
CA LEU A 65 29.98 14.69 8.66
C LEU A 65 30.40 14.96 7.20
N SER A 66 29.52 15.61 6.42
CA SER A 66 29.68 15.86 4.98
C SER A 66 29.73 14.63 4.08
N ILE A 67 29.44 13.44 4.61
CA ILE A 67 29.32 12.20 3.83
C ILE A 67 27.83 11.91 3.60
N PRO A 68 27.37 11.78 2.34
CA PRO A 68 26.00 11.39 2.06
C PRO A 68 25.78 9.92 2.45
N VAL A 69 24.69 9.66 3.16
CA VAL A 69 24.23 8.33 3.54
C VAL A 69 22.81 8.18 3.07
N THR A 70 22.58 7.23 2.17
CA THR A 70 21.24 6.86 1.72
C THR A 70 20.73 5.70 2.57
N VAL A 71 19.51 5.87 3.08
CA VAL A 71 18.72 4.84 3.74
C VAL A 71 17.56 4.52 2.82
N SER A 72 17.42 3.24 2.49
CA SER A 72 16.25 2.74 1.77
C SER A 72 15.52 1.74 2.65
N MET A 73 14.19 1.78 2.64
CA MET A 73 13.36 0.87 3.41
C MET A 73 12.16 0.44 2.57
N THR A 74 11.87 -0.85 2.58
CA THR A 74 10.61 -1.39 2.08
C THR A 74 9.91 -2.09 3.23
N GLU A 75 8.73 -1.61 3.58
CA GLU A 75 7.85 -2.22 4.58
C GLU A 75 6.62 -2.78 3.88
N THR A 76 6.16 -3.95 4.30
CA THR A 76 4.88 -4.52 3.87
C THR A 76 4.11 -5.02 5.08
N CYS A 77 2.94 -4.44 5.31
CA CYS A 77 1.97 -4.89 6.28
C CYS A 77 0.80 -5.55 5.57
N THR A 78 0.32 -6.68 6.08
CA THR A 78 -0.92 -7.29 5.61
C THR A 78 -1.86 -7.47 6.79
N GLU A 79 -3.11 -7.05 6.62
CA GLU A 79 -4.17 -7.10 7.62
C GLU A 79 -5.51 -7.51 7.00
N THR A 80 -6.50 -7.79 7.83
CA THR A 80 -7.89 -7.94 7.36
C THR A 80 -8.51 -6.55 7.10
N PRO A 81 -9.61 -6.44 6.35
CA PRO A 81 -10.33 -5.18 6.16
C PRO A 81 -10.83 -4.52 7.46
N GLN A 82 -10.85 -5.26 8.57
CA GLN A 82 -11.20 -4.78 9.91
C GLN A 82 -9.96 -4.35 10.72
N GLY A 83 -8.77 -4.33 10.12
CA GLY A 83 -7.52 -3.94 10.77
C GLY A 83 -6.89 -5.03 11.65
N LYS A 84 -7.27 -6.31 11.49
CA LYS A 84 -6.60 -7.39 12.22
C LYS A 84 -5.28 -7.73 11.52
N PRO A 85 -4.11 -7.64 12.18
CA PRO A 85 -2.83 -7.92 11.54
C PRO A 85 -2.71 -9.39 11.16
N LEU A 86 -2.12 -9.65 9.98
CA LEU A 86 -1.87 -10.99 9.44
C LEU A 86 -0.37 -11.26 9.27
N SER A 87 0.38 -10.31 8.73
CA SER A 87 1.83 -10.43 8.54
C SER A 87 2.50 -9.07 8.41
N PHE A 88 3.79 -9.04 8.73
CA PHE A 88 4.64 -7.87 8.59
C PHE A 88 6.01 -8.29 8.03
N LYS A 89 6.61 -7.44 7.21
CA LYS A 89 7.97 -7.60 6.69
C LYS A 89 8.61 -6.24 6.54
N SER A 90 9.85 -6.09 7.01
CA SER A 90 10.63 -4.87 6.78
C SER A 90 12.04 -5.20 6.30
N VAL A 91 12.46 -4.52 5.24
CA VAL A 91 13.82 -4.60 4.71
C VAL A 91 14.40 -3.19 4.70
N GLN A 92 15.46 -3.00 5.45
CA GLN A 92 16.16 -1.72 5.55
C GLN A 92 17.58 -1.87 5.03
N GLN A 93 17.99 -0.95 4.17
CA GLN A 93 19.35 -0.84 3.64
C GLN A 93 19.94 0.48 4.09
N LEU A 94 21.05 0.41 4.83
CA LEU A 94 21.77 1.55 5.36
C LEU A 94 23.16 1.59 4.72
N GLY A 95 23.32 2.41 3.68
CA GLY A 95 24.55 2.41 2.88
C GLY A 95 24.86 1.01 2.32
N ALA A 96 26.04 0.46 2.63
CA ALA A 96 26.46 -0.87 2.16
C ALA A 96 25.95 -2.05 3.03
N MET A 97 25.18 -1.81 4.09
CA MET A 97 24.65 -2.87 4.97
C MET A 97 23.14 -3.07 4.80
N THR A 98 22.70 -4.32 4.73
CA THR A 98 21.27 -4.70 4.62
C THR A 98 20.81 -5.42 5.89
N MET A 99 19.73 -4.94 6.50
CA MET A 99 19.04 -5.56 7.63
C MET A 99 17.64 -6.06 7.19
N LYS A 100 17.23 -7.24 7.68
CA LYS A 100 15.92 -7.84 7.40
C LYS A 100 15.27 -8.24 8.72
N VAL A 101 13.99 -7.91 8.88
CA VAL A 101 13.15 -8.29 10.03
C VAL A 101 11.82 -8.84 9.54
#